data_AF-A0A9D3Q0R6-F1
#
_entry.id   AF-A0A9D3Q0R6-F1
#
_cell.length_a   1.000
_cell.length_b   1.000
_cell.length_c   1.000
_cell.angle_alpha   90.00
_cell.angle_beta   90.00
_cell.angle_gamma   90.00
#
_symmetry.space_group_name_H-M   'P 1'
#
loop_
_entity.id
_entity.type
_entity.pdbx_description
1 polymer ?
#
loop_
_entity_poly.entity_id
_entity_poly.type
_entity_poly.pdbx_seq_one_letter_code
_entity_poly.pdbx_strand_id
1 'polypeptide(L)'
;MRQLILFVLIFIEFYIVLAQNAEICMLPPMPGTGDKNQVRLSYDKTMDKCTPFIYRGEGGNLNRFIDDRDCMRNCSERGQKLYPSYANETCKLKKEFGDCFSHYLVWYYDAAHTKCKTFHYSGCGGNGNRFRTEGDCNTTCAGISEEEDEPEEPEADTPAGLIIGIVLGILGAIILIVVIVLGVKTSKTKSGTKAANDMDAPLQDVGIQMK
;
A
#
# COMPACT_ATOMS: atom_id res chain seq x y z
N MET A 1 4.65 16.69 -24.59
CA MET A 1 5.96 16.93 -23.95
C MET A 1 5.85 17.63 -22.60
N ARG A 2 5.20 18.80 -22.48
CA ARG A 2 5.02 19.51 -21.19
C ARG A 2 4.38 18.67 -20.06
N GLN A 3 3.36 17.87 -20.40
CA GLN A 3 2.71 16.97 -19.43
C GLN A 3 3.60 15.80 -18.99
N LEU A 4 4.39 15.23 -19.91
CA LEU A 4 5.34 14.17 -19.58
C LEU A 4 6.43 14.66 -18.62
N ILE A 5 6.94 15.87 -18.84
CA ILE A 5 7.93 16.51 -17.97
C ILE A 5 7.35 16.71 -16.56
N LEU A 6 6.10 17.15 -16.45
CA LEU A 6 5.43 17.28 -15.15
C LEU A 6 5.27 15.93 -14.43
N PHE A 7 4.88 14.87 -15.14
CA PHE A 7 4.83 13.53 -14.55
C PHE A 7 6.21 13.06 -14.10
N VAL A 8 7.24 13.20 -14.93
CA VAL A 8 8.61 12.82 -14.57
C VAL A 8 9.09 13.58 -13.33
N LEU A 9 8.81 14.88 -13.23
CA LEU A 9 9.16 15.66 -12.04
C LEU A 9 8.40 15.18 -10.79
N ILE A 10 7.11 14.88 -10.89
CA ILE A 10 6.33 14.32 -9.77
C ILE A 10 6.87 12.95 -9.34
N PHE A 11 7.22 12.09 -10.30
CA PHE A 11 7.83 10.79 -10.03
C PHE A 11 9.22 10.92 -9.40
N ILE A 12 10.03 11.91 -9.82
CA ILE A 12 11.35 12.19 -9.23
C ILE A 12 11.19 12.68 -7.80
N GLU A 13 10.29 13.63 -7.52
CA GLU A 13 10.04 14.11 -6.16
C GLU A 13 9.50 12.98 -5.27
N PHE A 14 8.58 12.16 -5.77
CA PHE A 14 8.08 11.00 -5.05
C PHE A 14 9.21 9.99 -4.76
N TYR A 15 10.10 9.72 -5.72
CA TYR A 15 11.24 8.83 -5.54
C TYR A 15 12.29 9.39 -4.56
N ILE A 16 12.58 10.69 -4.62
CA ILE A 16 13.48 11.38 -3.69
C ILE A 16 12.92 11.33 -2.26
N VAL A 17 11.62 11.56 -2.08
CA VAL A 17 10.95 11.47 -0.78
C VAL A 17 11.00 10.04 -0.23
N LEU A 18 10.85 9.02 -1.07
CA LEU A 18 11.00 7.62 -0.66
C LEU A 18 12.44 7.27 -0.26
N ALA A 19 13.46 7.89 -0.87
CA ALA A 19 14.87 7.62 -0.59
C ALA A 19 15.39 8.24 0.72
N GLN A 20 14.76 9.29 1.25
CA GLN A 20 15.27 10.06 2.40
C GLN A 20 15.27 9.32 3.74
N ASN A 21 14.39 8.33 3.95
CA ASN A 21 14.32 7.62 5.24
C ASN A 21 15.50 6.65 5.45
N ALA A 22 16.10 6.15 4.38
CA ALA A 22 17.16 5.14 4.47
C ALA A 22 18.49 5.70 5.01
N GLU A 23 18.80 6.99 4.78
CA GLU A 23 20.08 7.56 5.18
C GLU A 23 20.19 7.77 6.70
N ILE A 24 19.13 8.26 7.35
CA ILE A 24 19.10 8.50 8.80
C ILE A 24 19.45 7.21 9.56
N CYS A 25 18.88 6.10 9.12
CA CYS A 25 19.00 4.80 9.76
C CYS A 25 20.37 4.13 9.56
N MET A 26 21.26 4.73 8.76
CA MET A 26 22.64 4.26 8.57
C MET A 26 23.67 5.08 9.36
N LEU A 27 23.26 6.18 10.00
CA LEU A 27 24.15 7.04 10.77
C LEU A 27 24.46 6.45 12.15
N PRO A 28 25.65 6.66 12.74
CA PRO A 28 25.92 6.22 14.11
C PRO A 28 25.20 7.10 15.14
N PRO A 29 24.97 6.63 16.38
CA PRO A 29 24.53 7.50 17.47
C PRO A 29 25.56 8.61 17.71
N MET A 30 25.10 9.87 17.77
CA MET A 30 25.98 11.01 18.02
C MET A 30 25.52 11.81 19.24
N PRO A 31 26.25 11.71 20.37
CA PRO A 31 25.89 12.41 21.61
C PRO A 31 25.79 13.93 21.48
N GLY A 32 26.52 14.55 20.55
CA GLY A 32 26.55 16.01 20.41
C GLY A 32 27.43 16.70 21.46
N THR A 33 27.31 18.03 21.57
CA THR A 33 28.28 18.86 22.32
C THR A 33 27.71 19.63 23.50
N GLY A 34 26.39 19.68 23.67
CA GLY A 34 25.74 20.48 24.72
C GLY A 34 25.95 19.97 26.16
N ASP A 35 25.19 20.50 27.11
CA ASP A 35 25.28 20.19 28.55
C ASP A 35 24.03 19.49 29.12
N LYS A 36 23.01 19.23 28.30
CA LYS A 36 21.74 18.63 28.72
C LYS A 36 21.70 17.15 28.39
N ASN A 37 21.83 16.30 29.41
CA ASN A 37 21.68 14.86 29.25
C ASN A 37 20.22 14.47 28.99
N GLN A 38 19.95 13.93 27.82
CA GLN A 38 18.65 13.43 27.40
C GLN A 38 18.78 12.01 26.88
N VAL A 39 17.97 11.09 27.39
CA VAL A 39 17.89 9.74 26.83
C VAL A 39 17.15 9.81 25.50
N ARG A 40 17.78 9.35 24.44
CA ARG A 40 17.21 9.23 23.10
C ARG A 40 17.49 7.83 22.56
N LEU A 41 16.81 7.45 21.49
CA LEU A 41 17.02 6.18 20.82
C LEU A 41 17.77 6.40 19.51
N SER A 42 18.69 5.50 19.18
CA SER A 42 19.31 5.39 17.86
C SER A 42 19.03 4.02 17.29
N TYR A 43 18.75 3.94 16.00
CA TYR A 43 18.60 2.69 15.30
C TYR A 43 19.99 2.10 14.97
N ASP A 44 20.20 0.85 15.35
CA ASP A 44 21.35 0.04 14.95
C ASP A 44 20.92 -0.90 13.82
N LYS A 45 21.44 -0.63 12.61
CA LYS A 45 21.14 -1.43 11.41
C LYS A 45 21.67 -2.86 11.49
N THR A 46 22.76 -3.10 12.24
CA THR A 46 23.34 -4.44 12.37
C THR A 46 22.50 -5.33 13.29
N MET A 47 21.91 -4.73 14.32
CA MET A 47 21.02 -5.41 15.25
C MET A 47 19.54 -5.35 14.84
N ASP A 48 19.20 -4.55 13.83
CA ASP A 48 17.83 -4.23 13.42
C ASP A 48 16.96 -3.81 14.63
N LYS A 49 17.50 -2.86 15.41
CA LYS A 49 16.93 -2.48 16.70
C LYS A 49 17.26 -1.06 17.12
N CYS A 50 16.33 -0.41 17.81
CA CYS A 50 16.55 0.86 18.47
C CYS A 50 17.11 0.70 19.90
N THR A 51 18.23 1.36 20.18
CA THR A 51 18.96 1.31 21.46
C THR A 51 19.10 2.70 22.07
N PRO A 52 19.08 2.82 23.42
CA PRO A 52 19.17 4.11 24.08
C PRO A 52 20.61 4.65 24.08
N PHE A 53 20.75 5.96 23.91
CA PHE A 53 21.99 6.71 24.09
C PHE A 53 21.74 8.07 24.75
N ILE A 54 22.80 8.67 25.30
CA ILE A 54 22.72 10.01 25.90
C ILE A 54 23.02 11.06 24.84
N TYR A 55 22.00 11.83 24.48
CA TYR A 55 22.14 13.05 23.69
C TYR A 55 22.35 14.25 24.62
N ARG A 56 23.34 15.08 24.30
CA ARG A 56 23.79 16.23 25.10
C ARG A 56 23.03 17.53 24.81
N GLY A 57 22.03 17.48 23.93
CA GLY A 57 21.11 18.60 23.68
C GLY A 57 21.45 19.46 22.47
N GLU A 58 22.69 19.45 21.98
CA GLU A 58 23.13 20.26 20.83
C GLU A 58 23.91 19.44 19.80
N GLY A 59 23.71 19.77 18.51
CA GLY A 59 24.38 19.11 17.39
C GLY A 59 23.92 17.67 17.17
N GLY A 60 24.87 16.78 16.85
CA GLY A 60 24.58 15.40 16.54
C GLY A 60 24.02 15.21 15.12
N ASN A 61 23.36 14.07 14.91
CA ASN A 61 22.70 13.74 13.66
C ASN A 61 21.24 13.32 13.89
N LEU A 62 20.56 12.90 12.82
CA LEU A 62 19.13 12.58 12.84
C LEU A 62 18.81 11.13 13.28
N ASN A 63 19.78 10.24 13.47
CA ASN A 63 19.53 8.90 14.04
C ASN A 63 19.28 9.00 15.55
N ARG A 64 18.21 9.71 15.89
CA ARG A 64 17.89 10.18 17.23
C ARG A 64 16.38 10.34 17.35
N PHE A 65 15.76 9.34 17.93
CA PHE A 65 14.32 9.23 18.13
C PHE A 65 13.96 9.41 19.60
N ILE A 66 12.72 9.83 19.86
CA ILE A 66 12.17 9.92 21.22
C ILE A 66 11.54 8.59 21.62
N ASP A 67 10.80 8.00 20.68
CA ASP A 67 9.98 6.82 20.90
C ASP A 67 10.44 5.68 20.00
N ASP A 68 10.37 4.46 20.51
CA ASP A 68 10.81 3.27 19.80
C ASP A 68 9.84 2.89 18.68
N ARG A 69 8.56 3.27 18.76
CA ARG A 69 7.60 3.17 17.65
C ARG A 69 8.11 3.91 16.42
N ASP A 70 8.45 5.19 16.58
CA ASP A 70 8.89 6.02 15.46
C ASP A 70 10.22 5.54 14.91
N CYS A 71 11.14 5.17 15.81
CA CYS A 71 12.44 4.64 15.44
C CYS A 71 12.31 3.37 14.59
N MET A 72 11.54 2.37 15.07
CA MET A 72 11.38 1.11 14.35
C MET A 72 10.55 1.27 13.07
N ARG A 73 9.48 2.08 13.07
CA ARG A 73 8.65 2.32 11.87
C ARG A 73 9.38 3.08 10.77
N ASN A 74 10.34 3.93 11.13
CA ASN A 74 11.11 4.68 10.14
C ASN A 74 12.33 3.90 9.60
N CYS A 75 12.89 2.99 10.40
CA CYS A 75 14.19 2.37 10.09
C CYS A 75 14.18 0.87 9.85
N SER A 76 13.17 0.14 10.31
CA SER A 76 13.09 -1.32 10.18
C SER A 76 11.90 -1.73 9.34
N GLU A 77 12.09 -2.71 8.46
CA GLU A 77 10.99 -3.35 7.73
C GLU A 77 10.01 -4.05 8.68
N ARG A 78 10.47 -4.46 9.88
CA ARG A 78 9.63 -5.05 10.92
C ARG A 78 8.84 -4.01 11.72
N GLY A 79 9.06 -2.71 11.49
CA GLY A 79 8.47 -1.64 12.28
C GLY A 79 6.95 -1.68 12.35
N GLN A 80 6.27 -1.95 11.23
CA GLN A 80 4.80 -2.05 11.20
C GLN A 80 4.29 -3.29 11.95
N LYS A 81 5.04 -4.39 11.92
CA LYS A 81 4.68 -5.62 12.65
C LYS A 81 4.86 -5.45 14.16
N LEU A 82 5.92 -4.78 14.58
CA LEU A 82 6.21 -4.55 16.00
C LEU A 82 5.35 -3.43 16.59
N TYR A 83 5.03 -2.40 15.82
CA TYR A 83 4.18 -1.29 16.25
C TYR A 83 3.07 -1.01 15.24
N PRO A 84 2.03 -1.89 15.21
CA PRO A 84 0.88 -1.71 14.36
C PRO A 84 0.18 -0.36 14.55
N SER A 85 -0.50 0.10 13.51
CA SER A 85 -1.30 1.34 13.59
C SER A 85 -2.67 1.09 14.22
N TYR A 86 -3.15 -0.15 14.19
CA TYR A 86 -4.46 -0.53 14.69
C TYR A 86 -4.37 -1.17 16.08
N ALA A 87 -5.33 -0.80 16.94
CA ALA A 87 -5.40 -1.31 18.30
C ALA A 87 -5.61 -2.83 18.33
N ASN A 88 -6.47 -3.38 17.47
CA ASN A 88 -6.74 -4.83 17.39
C ASN A 88 -5.43 -5.63 17.19
N GLU A 89 -4.60 -5.22 16.23
CA GLU A 89 -3.30 -5.85 15.98
C GLU A 89 -2.34 -5.65 17.16
N THR A 90 -2.25 -4.42 17.69
CA THR A 90 -1.33 -4.10 18.81
C THR A 90 -1.66 -4.91 20.06
N CYS A 91 -2.92 -4.93 20.46
CA CYS A 91 -3.39 -5.54 21.70
C CYS A 91 -3.33 -7.09 21.66
N LYS A 92 -3.27 -7.68 20.47
CA LYS A 92 -3.03 -9.12 20.25
C LYS A 92 -1.54 -9.51 20.26
N LEU A 93 -0.60 -8.56 20.23
CA LEU A 93 0.82 -8.89 20.34
C LEU A 93 1.16 -9.46 21.72
N LYS A 94 2.12 -10.37 21.80
CA LYS A 94 2.64 -10.86 23.09
C LYS A 94 3.45 -9.75 23.77
N LYS A 95 3.43 -9.69 25.11
CA LYS A 95 4.39 -8.86 25.84
C LYS A 95 5.83 -9.28 25.51
N GLU A 96 6.71 -8.29 25.35
CA GLU A 96 8.14 -8.52 25.11
C GLU A 96 8.98 -7.74 26.11
N PHE A 97 9.78 -8.46 26.90
CA PHE A 97 10.67 -7.89 27.91
C PHE A 97 11.78 -7.00 27.29
N GLY A 98 12.21 -7.30 26.06
CA GLY A 98 13.42 -6.73 25.46
C GLY A 98 14.70 -7.31 26.09
N ASP A 99 15.85 -6.75 25.73
CA ASP A 99 17.19 -7.30 26.05
C ASP A 99 18.17 -6.24 26.61
N CYS A 100 17.64 -5.09 27.03
CA CYS A 100 18.43 -4.07 27.73
C CYS A 100 18.55 -4.38 29.23
N PHE A 101 19.10 -3.44 30.01
CA PHE A 101 19.46 -3.65 31.41
C PHE A 101 18.60 -2.87 32.42
N SER A 102 17.54 -2.19 31.98
CA SER A 102 16.63 -1.48 32.88
C SER A 102 15.48 -2.39 33.34
N HIS A 103 14.69 -1.96 34.32
CA HIS A 103 13.55 -2.73 34.83
C HIS A 103 12.33 -1.82 35.06
N TYR A 104 11.72 -1.36 33.98
CA TYR A 104 10.53 -0.51 34.05
C TYR A 104 9.28 -1.36 34.26
N LEU A 105 8.52 -1.09 35.32
CA LEU A 105 7.19 -1.68 35.48
C LEU A 105 6.22 -0.94 34.54
N VAL A 106 5.68 -1.67 33.58
CA VAL A 106 4.78 -1.16 32.53
C VAL A 106 3.58 -2.08 32.38
N TRP A 107 2.59 -1.64 31.62
CA TRP A 107 1.35 -2.38 31.36
C TRP A 107 1.39 -3.03 29.97
N TYR A 108 0.76 -4.19 29.84
CA TYR A 108 0.45 -4.83 28.56
C TYR A 108 -0.98 -5.35 28.60
N TYR A 109 -1.59 -5.52 27.44
CA TYR A 109 -2.89 -6.14 27.31
C TYR A 109 -2.76 -7.66 27.14
N ASP A 110 -3.43 -8.42 28.00
CA ASP A 110 -3.50 -9.86 27.94
C ASP A 110 -4.84 -10.26 27.29
N ALA A 111 -4.84 -10.40 25.97
CA ALA A 111 -6.05 -10.62 25.18
C ALA A 111 -6.72 -11.97 25.47
N ALA A 112 -5.95 -13.01 25.82
CA ALA A 112 -6.49 -14.29 26.31
C ALA A 112 -7.35 -14.15 27.58
N HIS A 113 -7.04 -13.18 28.44
CA HIS A 113 -7.78 -12.91 29.68
C HIS A 113 -8.54 -11.58 29.64
N THR A 114 -8.59 -10.94 28.47
CA THR A 114 -9.23 -9.64 28.20
C THR A 114 -8.92 -8.54 29.22
N LYS A 115 -7.69 -8.50 29.75
CA LYS A 115 -7.31 -7.53 30.81
C LYS A 115 -5.91 -6.97 30.67
N CYS A 116 -5.74 -5.73 31.13
CA CYS A 116 -4.42 -5.14 31.31
C CYS A 116 -3.71 -5.76 32.52
N LYS A 117 -2.43 -6.10 32.34
CA LYS A 117 -1.53 -6.65 33.37
C LYS A 117 -0.19 -5.94 33.31
N THR A 118 0.61 -6.05 34.36
CA THR A 118 1.95 -5.47 34.39
C THR A 118 3.04 -6.48 33.99
N PHE A 119 4.15 -5.97 33.48
CA PHE A 119 5.38 -6.72 33.25
C PHE A 119 6.61 -5.81 33.36
N HIS A 120 7.80 -6.40 33.50
CA HIS A 120 9.05 -5.65 33.49
C HIS A 120 9.58 -5.48 32.06
N TYR A 121 9.80 -4.23 31.65
CA TYR A 121 10.43 -3.89 30.39
C TYR A 121 11.88 -3.48 30.59
N SER A 122 12.76 -4.03 29.76
CA SER A 122 14.21 -3.86 29.83
C SER A 122 14.72 -2.47 29.44
N GLY A 123 13.86 -1.62 28.85
CA GLY A 123 14.20 -0.27 28.41
C GLY A 123 14.53 -0.13 26.91
N CYS A 124 14.67 -1.23 26.16
CA CYS A 124 14.79 -1.16 24.69
C CYS A 124 14.22 -2.40 23.97
N GLY A 125 13.75 -2.19 22.74
CA GLY A 125 13.12 -3.22 21.91
C GLY A 125 11.69 -3.53 22.35
N GLY A 126 11.30 -4.79 22.18
CA GLY A 126 9.92 -5.20 22.40
C GLY A 126 9.01 -4.76 21.25
N ASN A 127 7.74 -4.51 21.59
CA ASN A 127 6.71 -4.18 20.63
C ASN A 127 5.66 -3.21 21.23
N GLY A 128 4.63 -2.90 20.45
CA GLY A 128 3.60 -1.92 20.77
C GLY A 128 2.62 -2.31 21.87
N ASN A 129 2.55 -3.59 22.29
CA ASN A 129 1.72 -4.00 23.43
C ASN A 129 2.40 -3.66 24.76
N ARG A 130 2.64 -2.36 24.97
CA ARG A 130 3.32 -1.83 26.13
C ARG A 130 2.87 -0.40 26.39
N PHE A 131 2.24 -0.18 27.54
CA PHE A 131 1.63 1.07 27.95
C PHE A 131 2.25 1.57 29.26
N ARG A 132 2.33 2.89 29.43
CA ARG A 132 2.90 3.51 30.64
C ARG A 132 1.95 3.41 31.82
N THR A 133 0.64 3.48 31.56
CA THR A 133 -0.39 3.44 32.59
C THR A 133 -1.45 2.39 32.27
N GLU A 134 -2.17 1.94 33.30
CA GLU A 134 -3.33 1.06 33.14
C GLU A 134 -4.43 1.72 32.32
N GLY A 135 -4.65 3.02 32.51
CA GLY A 135 -5.63 3.81 31.77
C GLY A 135 -5.36 3.79 30.27
N ASP A 136 -4.13 4.05 29.84
CA ASP A 136 -3.74 4.00 28.42
C ASP A 136 -4.00 2.61 27.82
N CYS A 137 -3.66 1.56 28.58
CA CYS A 137 -3.89 0.18 28.16
C CYS A 137 -5.38 -0.12 28.00
N ASN A 138 -6.21 0.20 29.01
CA ASN A 138 -7.64 -0.06 28.98
C ASN A 138 -8.35 0.76 27.89
N THR A 139 -8.02 2.04 27.75
CA THR A 139 -8.62 2.90 26.70
C THR A 139 -8.24 2.43 25.30
N THR A 140 -7.05 1.85 25.12
CA THR A 140 -6.61 1.33 23.82
C THR A 140 -7.20 -0.05 23.51
N CYS A 141 -7.24 -0.93 24.52
CA CYS A 141 -7.40 -2.37 24.28
C CYS A 141 -8.68 -3.01 24.85
N ALA A 142 -9.46 -2.31 25.68
CA ALA A 142 -10.61 -2.94 26.34
C ALA A 142 -11.59 -3.56 25.33
N GLY A 143 -11.96 -4.80 25.57
CA GLY A 143 -12.91 -5.56 24.74
C GLY A 143 -12.29 -6.31 23.56
N ILE A 144 -10.98 -6.21 23.32
CA ILE A 144 -10.29 -7.03 22.32
C ILE A 144 -10.02 -8.42 22.92
N SER A 145 -10.38 -9.48 22.22
CA SER A 145 -10.05 -10.87 22.61
C SER A 145 -9.17 -11.54 21.56
N GLU A 146 -8.47 -12.59 21.99
CA GLU A 146 -7.95 -13.61 21.08
C GLU A 146 -9.16 -14.42 20.57
N GLU A 147 -9.97 -13.85 19.68
CA GLU A 147 -10.81 -14.69 18.84
C GLU A 147 -9.84 -15.53 18.00
N GLU A 148 -9.95 -16.86 18.09
CA GLU A 148 -9.29 -17.75 17.15
C GLU A 148 -9.79 -17.34 15.77
N ASP A 149 -8.89 -16.79 14.95
CA ASP A 149 -9.19 -16.55 13.55
C ASP A 149 -9.61 -17.92 12.99
N GLU A 150 -10.92 -18.13 12.82
CA GLU A 150 -11.43 -19.24 12.03
C GLU A 150 -10.67 -19.14 10.70
N PRO A 151 -9.96 -20.20 10.25
CA PRO A 151 -9.04 -20.09 9.15
C PRO A 151 -9.77 -19.47 7.97
N GLU A 152 -9.42 -18.22 7.64
CA GLU A 152 -9.91 -17.58 6.42
C GLU A 152 -9.55 -18.55 5.30
N GLU A 153 -10.58 -19.10 4.64
CA GLU A 153 -10.35 -19.84 3.41
C GLU A 153 -9.50 -18.94 2.52
N PRO A 154 -8.35 -19.42 1.98
CA PRO A 154 -7.51 -18.57 1.17
C PRO A 154 -8.34 -18.08 -0.01
N GLU A 155 -8.69 -16.79 0.01
CA GLU A 155 -9.14 -16.04 -1.15
C GLU A 155 -8.11 -16.34 -2.23
N ALA A 156 -8.51 -17.09 -3.26
CA ALA A 156 -7.61 -17.43 -4.34
C ALA A 156 -7.19 -16.12 -5.00
N ASP A 157 -5.98 -15.66 -4.69
CA ASP A 157 -5.28 -14.54 -5.33
C ASP A 157 -5.15 -14.83 -6.83
N THR A 158 -6.25 -14.68 -7.55
CA THR A 158 -6.24 -14.52 -8.99
C THR A 158 -5.71 -13.12 -9.19
N PRO A 159 -4.51 -12.94 -9.78
CA PRO A 159 -3.95 -11.61 -9.94
C PRO A 159 -4.97 -10.77 -10.70
N ALA A 160 -5.34 -9.60 -10.16
CA ALA A 160 -6.30 -8.72 -10.82
C ALA A 160 -5.88 -8.43 -12.29
N GLY A 161 -4.58 -8.46 -12.58
CA GLY A 161 -4.02 -8.38 -13.92
C GLY A 161 -4.44 -9.51 -14.88
N LEU A 162 -4.67 -10.73 -14.40
CA LEU A 162 -5.14 -11.87 -15.21
C LEU A 162 -6.60 -11.68 -15.62
N ILE A 163 -7.46 -11.26 -14.67
CA ILE A 163 -8.88 -10.98 -14.95
C ILE A 163 -9.00 -9.81 -15.93
N ILE A 164 -8.26 -8.72 -15.70
CA ILE A 164 -8.22 -7.56 -16.59
C ILE A 164 -7.71 -7.96 -17.98
N GLY A 165 -6.66 -8.78 -18.06
CA GLY A 165 -6.12 -9.28 -19.33
C GLY A 165 -7.12 -10.10 -20.13
N ILE A 166 -7.87 -11.00 -19.48
CA ILE A 166 -8.90 -11.82 -20.13
C ILE A 166 -10.05 -10.94 -20.65
N VAL A 167 -10.53 -9.99 -19.83
CA VAL A 167 -11.62 -9.07 -20.23
C VAL A 167 -11.23 -8.22 -21.42
N LEU A 168 -10.03 -7.63 -21.40
CA LEU A 168 -9.52 -6.82 -22.51
C LEU A 168 -9.31 -7.66 -23.78
N GLY A 169 -8.81 -8.89 -23.64
CA GLY A 169 -8.66 -9.82 -24.75
C GLY A 169 -9.99 -10.19 -25.41
N ILE A 170 -11.02 -10.49 -24.61
CA ILE A 170 -12.37 -10.81 -25.11
C ILE A 170 -12.98 -9.61 -25.82
N LEU A 171 -12.91 -8.41 -25.23
CA LEU A 171 -13.42 -7.19 -25.85
C LEU A 171 -12.71 -6.90 -27.18
N GLY A 172 -11.39 -7.07 -27.23
CA GLY A 172 -10.60 -6.92 -28.46
C GLY A 172 -11.01 -7.92 -29.55
N ALA A 173 -11.22 -9.19 -29.20
CA ALA A 173 -11.66 -10.21 -30.14
C ALA A 173 -13.07 -9.92 -30.68
N ILE A 174 -14.01 -9.49 -29.83
CA ILE A 174 -15.37 -9.11 -30.24
C ILE A 174 -15.32 -7.94 -31.24
N ILE A 175 -14.53 -6.90 -30.94
CA ILE A 175 -14.36 -5.75 -31.85
C ILE A 175 -13.78 -6.20 -33.19
N LEU A 176 -12.75 -7.05 -33.19
CA LEU A 176 -12.14 -7.59 -34.40
C LEU A 176 -13.16 -8.37 -35.25
N ILE A 177 -13.95 -9.24 -34.63
CA ILE A 177 -15.00 -10.02 -35.31
C ILE A 177 -16.03 -9.09 -35.93
N VAL A 178 -16.49 -8.07 -35.20
CA VAL A 178 -17.46 -7.09 -35.72
C VAL A 178 -16.88 -6.35 -36.93
N VAL A 179 -15.62 -5.91 -36.87
CA VAL A 179 -14.94 -5.26 -37.99
C VAL A 179 -14.83 -6.18 -39.21
N ILE A 180 -14.48 -7.45 -39.02
CA ILE A 180 -14.41 -8.45 -40.10
C ILE A 180 -15.79 -8.67 -40.71
N VAL A 181 -16.83 -8.86 -39.89
CA VAL A 181 -18.21 -9.09 -40.37
C VAL A 181 -18.73 -7.89 -41.14
N LEU A 182 -18.51 -6.67 -40.64
CA LEU A 182 -18.87 -5.43 -41.34
C LEU A 182 -18.07 -5.27 -42.63
N GLY A 183 -16.76 -5.56 -42.61
CA GLY A 183 -15.90 -5.53 -43.80
C GLY A 183 -16.34 -6.53 -44.89
N VAL A 184 -16.67 -7.76 -44.52
CA VAL A 184 -17.17 -8.81 -45.44
C VAL A 184 -18.56 -8.45 -46.00
N LYS A 185 -19.40 -7.74 -45.24
CA LYS A 185 -20.69 -7.22 -45.76
C LYS A 185 -20.48 -6.17 -46.84
N THR A 186 -19.45 -5.33 -46.72
CA THR A 186 -19.16 -4.30 -47.74
C THR A 186 -18.57 -4.87 -49.02
N SER A 187 -17.92 -6.04 -48.99
CA SER A 187 -17.33 -6.66 -50.18
C SER A 187 -18.34 -7.48 -51.02
N LYS A 188 -19.46 -7.95 -50.44
CA LYS A 188 -20.48 -8.72 -51.18
C LYS A 188 -21.42 -7.88 -52.05
N THR A 189 -21.45 -6.55 -51.91
CA THR A 189 -22.39 -5.68 -52.65
C THR A 189 -21.83 -5.14 -53.98
N LYS A 190 -20.64 -5.58 -54.43
CA LYS A 190 -20.06 -5.22 -55.75
C LYS A 190 -19.74 -6.47 -56.58
N SER A 191 -20.77 -7.18 -57.05
CA SER A 191 -20.66 -8.12 -58.18
C SER A 191 -22.03 -8.32 -58.85
N GLY A 192 -22.13 -7.96 -60.15
CA GLY A 192 -23.30 -8.09 -61.05
C GLY A 192 -24.09 -6.78 -61.18
N THR A 193 -24.11 -6.03 -62.30
CA THR A 193 -24.50 -6.45 -63.66
C THR A 193 -23.99 -5.45 -64.72
N LYS A 194 -23.52 -5.94 -65.89
CA LYS A 194 -23.25 -5.17 -67.13
C LYS A 194 -24.16 -5.68 -68.28
N ALA A 195 -24.45 -4.77 -69.21
CA ALA A 195 -25.53 -4.71 -70.20
C ALA A 195 -25.48 -5.62 -71.46
N ALA A 196 -26.65 -5.80 -72.11
CA ALA A 196 -26.92 -5.81 -73.57
C ALA A 196 -28.47 -5.86 -73.79
N ASN A 197 -29.14 -4.84 -74.40
CA ASN A 197 -29.51 -4.65 -75.83
C ASN A 197 -30.27 -5.86 -76.44
N ASP A 198 -31.36 -5.79 -77.21
CA ASP A 198 -32.11 -4.77 -77.97
C ASP A 198 -33.44 -5.41 -78.48
N MET A 199 -34.33 -4.63 -79.12
CA MET A 199 -35.39 -4.97 -80.10
C MET A 199 -36.80 -4.37 -79.82
N ASP A 200 -37.01 -3.20 -80.44
CA ASP A 200 -38.22 -2.52 -80.97
C ASP A 200 -39.35 -3.45 -81.50
N ALA A 201 -40.66 -3.12 -81.66
CA ALA A 201 -41.59 -1.96 -81.60
C ALA A 201 -43.02 -2.51 -82.02
N PRO A 202 -44.09 -1.74 -82.41
CA PRO A 202 -44.58 -0.39 -82.09
C PRO A 202 -46.13 -0.24 -81.79
N LEU A 203 -46.48 0.92 -81.20
CA LEU A 203 -47.64 1.84 -81.39
C LEU A 203 -49.14 1.42 -81.29
N GLN A 204 -49.86 2.13 -80.41
CA GLN A 204 -51.05 3.04 -80.58
C GLN A 204 -51.74 3.16 -79.19
N ASP A 205 -52.27 4.29 -78.71
CA ASP A 205 -53.19 5.23 -79.33
C ASP A 205 -53.26 6.56 -78.53
N VAL A 206 -53.74 7.58 -79.25
CA VAL A 206 -54.19 8.95 -78.96
C VAL A 206 -54.90 9.08 -77.59
N GLY A 207 -54.87 10.17 -76.83
CA GLY A 207 -54.55 11.57 -77.08
C GLY A 207 -55.58 12.45 -76.35
N ILE A 208 -55.29 13.75 -76.34
CA ILE A 208 -56.16 14.90 -76.09
C ILE A 208 -56.07 15.55 -74.69
N GLN A 209 -55.67 16.81 -74.84
CA GLN A 209 -55.39 17.92 -73.95
C GLN A 209 -56.64 18.69 -73.49
N MET A 210 -56.35 19.77 -72.74
CA MET A 210 -57.18 20.95 -72.40
C MET A 210 -57.77 20.83 -70.98
N LYS A 211 -57.55 21.78 -70.08
CA LYS A 211 -57.32 23.22 -70.22
C LYS A 211 -56.61 23.77 -68.98
#